data_AF-A0A351TH38-F1
#
_entry.id   AF-A0A351TH38-F1
#
_cell.length_a   1.000
_cell.length_b   1.000
_cell.length_c   1.000
_cell.angle_alpha   90.00
_cell.angle_beta   90.00
_cell.angle_gamma   90.00
#
_symmetry.space_group_name_H-M   'P 1'
#
loop_
_entity.id
_entity.type
_entity.pdbx_description
1 polymer ?
#
loop_
_entity_poly.entity_id
_entity_poly.type
_entity_poly.pdbx_seq_one_letter_code
_entity_poly.pdbx_strand_id
1 'polypeptide(L)'
;MDIDGFDEILNTLYIAKRLYDMGRYEVVEENFYDTVDFDVYYENMYGLIGNIFESYDCQYYERHGMEIHVLSDPVIVDFCVLAGQYGKKHKLPDEKNPYIQEARQEIGRWLNFSYCLDWRFMVHTEPKRPFHSRLGIFIYQEDYIDLGYLAYGLIEIYEWFSDACMQLRDILQKKKADVVKLPGEEVMAA
;
A
#
# COMPACT_ATOMS: atom_id res chain seq x y z
N MET A 1 4.63 25.14 -28.07
CA MET A 1 5.08 25.95 -26.94
C MET A 1 5.18 24.95 -25.82
N ASP A 2 6.38 24.40 -25.63
CA ASP A 2 6.64 23.54 -24.49
C ASP A 2 6.77 24.48 -23.29
N ILE A 3 5.89 24.29 -22.31
CA ILE A 3 6.04 24.96 -21.01
C ILE A 3 7.03 24.07 -20.26
N ASP A 4 8.21 24.60 -19.95
CA ASP A 4 9.19 23.88 -19.16
C ASP A 4 8.55 23.43 -17.84
N GLY A 5 8.75 22.17 -17.46
CA GLY A 5 8.21 21.61 -16.22
C GLY A 5 6.70 21.33 -16.22
N PHE A 6 6.03 21.36 -17.38
CA PHE A 6 4.57 21.20 -17.46
C PHE A 6 4.08 19.87 -16.88
N ASP A 7 4.76 18.77 -17.19
CA ASP A 7 4.39 17.44 -16.71
C ASP A 7 4.59 17.32 -15.20
N GLU A 8 5.69 17.86 -14.67
CA GLU A 8 5.99 17.92 -13.24
C GLU A 8 4.94 18.71 -12.46
N ILE A 9 4.54 19.87 -12.99
CA ILE A 9 3.48 20.72 -12.42
C ILE A 9 2.15 19.97 -12.40
N LEU A 10 1.77 19.34 -13.51
CA LEU A 10 0.52 18.58 -13.60
C LEU A 10 0.51 17.36 -12.68
N ASN A 11 1.61 16.61 -12.64
CA ASN A 11 1.76 15.45 -11.76
C ASN A 11 1.61 15.87 -10.30
N THR A 12 2.25 16.97 -9.90
CA THR A 12 2.15 17.54 -8.54
C THR A 12 0.69 17.85 -8.18
N LEU A 13 -0.01 18.58 -9.06
CA LEU A 13 -1.42 18.94 -8.84
C LEU A 13 -2.33 17.71 -8.78
N TYR A 14 -2.10 16.74 -9.66
CA TYR A 14 -2.90 15.52 -9.74
C TYR A 14 -2.74 14.66 -8.47
N ILE A 15 -1.50 14.49 -8.01
CA ILE A 15 -1.18 13.76 -6.77
C ILE A 15 -1.78 14.48 -5.55
N ALA A 16 -1.59 15.79 -5.44
CA ALA A 16 -2.13 16.59 -4.33
C ALA A 16 -3.65 16.47 -4.27
N LYS A 17 -4.34 16.57 -5.42
CA LYS A 17 -5.79 16.35 -5.50
C LYS A 17 -6.18 14.94 -5.05
N ARG A 18 -5.43 13.91 -5.47
CA ARG A 18 -5.73 12.52 -5.10
C ARG A 18 -5.66 12.31 -3.59
N LEU A 19 -4.61 12.80 -2.94
CA LEU A 19 -4.47 12.76 -1.49
C LEU A 19 -5.58 13.56 -0.78
N TYR A 20 -5.95 14.72 -1.32
CA TYR A 20 -7.06 15.51 -0.81
C TYR A 20 -8.39 14.76 -0.86
N ASP A 21 -8.69 14.10 -1.97
CA ASP A 21 -9.91 13.29 -2.14
C ASP A 21 -9.94 12.08 -1.19
N MET A 22 -8.77 11.54 -0.84
CA MET A 22 -8.60 10.48 0.17
C MET A 22 -8.66 11.00 1.62
N GLY A 23 -8.75 12.31 1.84
CA GLY A 23 -8.75 12.92 3.16
C GLY A 23 -7.37 12.96 3.84
N ARG A 24 -6.28 12.77 3.08
CA ARG A 24 -4.88 12.79 3.57
C ARG A 24 -4.30 14.21 3.56
N TYR A 25 -5.01 15.15 4.17
CA TYR A 25 -4.68 16.58 4.12
C TYR A 25 -3.31 16.89 4.74
N GLU A 26 -2.97 16.24 5.85
CA GLU A 26 -1.67 16.41 6.53
C GLU A 26 -0.50 16.05 5.60
N VAL A 27 -0.65 14.98 4.81
CA VAL A 27 0.35 14.57 3.81
C VAL A 27 0.45 15.60 2.68
N VAL A 28 -0.66 16.23 2.28
CA VAL A 28 -0.62 17.30 1.27
C VAL A 28 0.15 18.51 1.81
N GLU A 29 -0.17 18.96 3.02
CA GLU A 29 0.47 20.12 3.66
C GLU A 29 1.96 19.91 3.92
N GLU A 30 2.37 18.69 4.29
CA GLU A 30 3.78 18.38 4.56
C GLU A 30 4.65 18.25 3.29
N ASN A 31 4.06 17.89 2.14
CA ASN A 31 4.82 17.53 0.94
C ASN A 31 4.66 18.52 -0.22
N PHE A 32 3.67 19.39 -0.18
CA PHE A 32 3.45 20.37 -1.24
C PHE A 32 3.38 21.78 -0.66
N TYR A 33 4.24 22.66 -1.19
CA TYR A 33 4.23 24.08 -0.86
C TYR A 33 2.97 24.77 -1.40
N ASP A 34 2.66 25.94 -0.84
CA ASP A 34 1.56 26.81 -1.31
C ASP A 34 1.71 27.24 -2.78
N THR A 35 2.91 27.10 -3.35
CA THR A 35 3.23 27.39 -4.75
C THR A 35 3.73 26.14 -5.47
N VAL A 36 3.13 25.83 -6.62
CA VAL A 36 3.59 24.74 -7.48
C VAL A 36 4.81 25.19 -8.26
N ASP A 37 5.92 24.50 -8.04
CA ASP A 37 7.22 24.78 -8.66
C ASP A 37 7.83 23.46 -9.18
N PHE A 38 8.27 23.45 -10.44
CA PHE A 38 8.84 22.26 -11.07
C PHE A 38 10.27 22.00 -10.54
N ASP A 39 10.99 23.02 -10.08
CA ASP A 39 12.36 22.88 -9.56
C ASP A 39 12.40 22.03 -8.28
N VAL A 40 11.31 22.02 -7.51
CA VAL A 40 11.19 21.24 -6.26
C VAL A 40 10.44 19.91 -6.46
N TYR A 41 10.06 19.56 -7.69
CA TYR A 41 9.27 18.36 -8.00
C TYR A 41 9.89 17.08 -7.42
N TYR A 42 11.18 16.87 -7.68
CA TYR A 42 11.88 15.67 -7.23
C TYR A 42 11.96 15.58 -5.70
N GLU A 43 12.22 16.71 -5.03
CA GLU A 43 12.23 16.79 -3.57
C GLU A 43 10.85 16.45 -2.99
N ASN A 44 9.77 17.00 -3.59
CA ASN A 44 8.40 16.70 -3.18
C ASN A 44 8.05 15.22 -3.38
N MET A 45 8.44 14.60 -4.50
CA MET A 45 8.15 13.19 -4.74
C MET A 45 8.88 12.27 -3.76
N TYR A 46 10.15 12.54 -3.45
CA TYR A 46 10.87 11.79 -2.43
C TYR A 46 10.30 12.00 -1.03
N GLY A 47 9.95 13.24 -0.67
CA GLY A 47 9.26 13.56 0.59
C GLY A 47 7.97 12.76 0.70
N LEU A 48 7.17 12.76 -0.37
CA LEU A 48 5.90 12.06 -0.39
C LEU A 48 6.06 10.55 -0.24
N ILE A 49 7.01 9.92 -0.95
CA ILE A 49 7.34 8.50 -0.77
C ILE A 49 7.64 8.18 0.70
N GLY A 50 8.31 9.09 1.41
CA GLY A 50 8.62 8.94 2.83
C GLY A 50 7.45 9.18 3.79
N ASN A 51 6.42 9.92 3.37
CA ASN A 51 5.33 10.39 4.23
C ASN A 51 3.96 9.72 3.97
N ILE A 52 3.81 8.91 2.90
CA ILE A 52 2.55 8.18 2.64
C ILE A 52 2.29 7.10 3.69
N PHE A 53 3.32 6.43 4.19
CA PHE A 53 3.21 5.31 5.12
C PHE A 53 3.75 5.69 6.49
N GLU A 54 3.08 5.25 7.57
CA GLU A 54 3.49 5.60 8.94
C GLU A 54 4.92 5.18 9.29
N SER A 55 5.39 4.03 8.78
CA SER A 55 6.77 3.57 8.94
C SER A 55 7.50 3.62 7.62
N TYR A 56 8.58 4.40 7.59
CA TYR A 56 9.49 4.53 6.47
C TYR A 56 10.95 4.41 6.93
N ASP A 57 11.75 3.66 6.17
CA ASP A 57 13.21 3.61 6.28
C ASP A 57 13.79 3.63 4.86
N CYS A 58 14.79 4.48 4.64
CA CYS A 58 15.53 4.52 3.38
C CYS A 58 17.01 4.27 3.63
N GLN A 59 17.59 3.36 2.86
CA GLN A 59 19.01 3.03 2.90
C GLN A 59 19.60 3.03 1.51
N TYR A 60 20.78 3.64 1.37
CA TYR A 60 21.56 3.56 0.15
C TYR A 60 22.63 2.47 0.26
N TYR A 61 22.59 1.49 -0.65
CA TYR A 61 23.55 0.41 -0.73
C TYR A 61 24.56 0.67 -1.85
N GLU A 62 25.60 1.43 -1.50
CA GLU A 62 26.63 1.93 -2.41
C GLU A 62 27.25 0.84 -3.30
N ARG A 63 27.50 -0.35 -2.76
CA ARG A 63 28.12 -1.46 -3.50
C ARG A 63 27.34 -1.87 -4.76
N HIS A 64 26.02 -1.69 -4.77
CA HIS A 64 25.16 -2.07 -5.88
C HIS A 64 24.46 -0.86 -6.52
N GLY A 65 24.83 0.38 -6.12
CA GLY A 65 24.18 1.58 -6.62
C GLY A 65 22.66 1.53 -6.45
N MET A 66 22.19 1.12 -5.27
CA MET A 66 20.78 0.78 -5.04
C MET A 66 20.22 1.51 -3.83
N GLU A 67 19.09 2.17 -3.99
CA GLU A 67 18.30 2.72 -2.90
C GLU A 67 17.23 1.71 -2.47
N ILE A 68 17.08 1.53 -1.16
CA ILE A 68 16.16 0.57 -0.56
C ILE A 68 15.18 1.35 0.31
N HIS A 69 13.93 1.41 -0.12
CA HIS A 69 12.84 1.97 0.66
C HIS A 69 12.05 0.83 1.32
N VAL A 70 11.88 0.90 2.63
CA VAL A 70 11.08 -0.06 3.40
C VAL A 70 9.90 0.67 4.02
N LEU A 71 8.72 0.36 3.51
CA LEU A 71 7.46 1.02 3.82
C LEU A 71 6.54 0.07 4.60
N SER A 72 5.82 0.60 5.58
CA SER A 72 4.78 -0.13 6.31
C SER A 72 3.80 0.81 6.96
N ASP A 73 2.58 0.34 7.17
CA ASP A 73 1.49 1.11 7.74
C ASP A 73 0.51 0.16 8.45
N PRO A 74 -0.26 0.62 9.46
CA PRO A 74 -1.22 -0.25 10.13
C PRO A 74 -2.20 -0.89 9.15
N VAL A 75 -2.56 -0.22 8.05
CA VAL A 75 -3.47 -0.78 7.04
C VAL A 75 -2.90 -2.03 6.35
N ILE A 76 -1.59 -2.04 6.07
CA ILE A 76 -0.90 -3.21 5.46
C ILE A 76 -0.86 -4.35 6.48
N VAL A 77 -0.55 -4.04 7.74
CA VAL A 77 -0.48 -5.05 8.81
C VAL A 77 -1.85 -5.67 9.05
N ASP A 78 -2.88 -4.84 9.16
CA ASP A 78 -4.28 -5.25 9.36
C ASP A 78 -4.75 -6.15 8.22
N PHE A 79 -4.46 -5.76 6.97
CA PHE A 79 -4.77 -6.59 5.81
C PHE A 79 -4.16 -7.98 5.94
N CYS A 80 -2.86 -8.06 6.23
CA CYS A 80 -2.15 -9.34 6.38
C CYS A 80 -2.75 -10.20 7.50
N VAL A 81 -3.12 -9.59 8.62
CA VAL A 81 -3.78 -10.30 9.74
C VAL A 81 -5.14 -10.85 9.30
N LEU A 82 -5.97 -10.04 8.63
CA LEU A 82 -7.28 -10.45 8.13
C LEU A 82 -7.16 -11.57 7.09
N ALA A 83 -6.22 -11.45 6.15
CA ALA A 83 -5.92 -12.49 5.19
C ALA A 83 -5.51 -13.78 5.89
N GLY A 84 -4.65 -13.71 6.91
CA GLY A 84 -4.28 -14.84 7.76
C GLY A 84 -5.46 -15.50 8.47
N GLN A 85 -6.38 -14.70 9.02
CA GLN A 85 -7.61 -15.22 9.64
C GLN A 85 -8.48 -15.97 8.63
N TYR A 86 -8.62 -15.43 7.41
CA TYR A 86 -9.30 -16.12 6.33
C TYR A 86 -8.62 -17.45 5.98
N GLY A 87 -7.29 -17.43 5.79
CA GLY A 87 -6.49 -18.61 5.48
C GLY A 87 -6.67 -19.71 6.54
N LYS A 88 -6.54 -19.38 7.83
CA LYS A 88 -6.78 -20.31 8.94
C LYS A 88 -8.20 -20.90 8.92
N LYS A 89 -9.22 -20.06 8.74
CA LYS A 89 -10.62 -20.50 8.68
C LYS A 89 -10.87 -21.46 7.51
N HIS A 90 -10.17 -21.28 6.41
CA HIS A 90 -10.31 -22.08 5.19
C HIS A 90 -9.23 -23.16 5.01
N LYS A 91 -8.34 -23.34 6.01
CA LYS A 91 -7.19 -24.28 5.97
C LYS A 91 -6.31 -24.09 4.74
N LEU A 92 -6.11 -22.84 4.33
CA LEU A 92 -5.25 -22.46 3.22
C LEU A 92 -3.89 -21.99 3.77
N PRO A 93 -2.77 -22.50 3.23
CA PRO A 93 -1.47 -21.90 3.48
C PRO A 93 -1.37 -20.52 2.80
N ASP A 94 -0.48 -19.65 3.29
CA ASP A 94 -0.37 -18.26 2.84
C ASP A 94 -0.08 -18.14 1.33
N GLU A 95 0.67 -19.09 0.75
CA GLU A 95 0.97 -19.11 -0.70
C GLU A 95 -0.27 -19.36 -1.56
N LYS A 96 -1.30 -20.00 -0.99
CA LYS A 96 -2.59 -20.29 -1.66
C LYS A 96 -3.71 -19.35 -1.21
N ASN A 97 -3.39 -18.35 -0.40
CA ASN A 97 -4.37 -17.40 0.08
C ASN A 97 -4.72 -16.41 -1.03
N PRO A 98 -5.97 -16.38 -1.53
CA PRO A 98 -6.33 -15.55 -2.67
C PRO A 98 -6.10 -14.07 -2.41
N TYR A 99 -6.32 -13.59 -1.18
CA TYR A 99 -6.12 -12.18 -0.84
C TYR A 99 -4.64 -11.79 -0.82
N ILE A 100 -3.76 -12.69 -0.37
CA ILE A 100 -2.31 -12.44 -0.43
C ILE A 100 -1.83 -12.39 -1.89
N GLN A 101 -2.38 -13.25 -2.75
CA GLN A 101 -2.07 -13.23 -4.18
C GLN A 101 -2.59 -11.96 -4.85
N GLU A 102 -3.81 -11.54 -4.53
CA GLU A 102 -4.42 -10.30 -5.01
C GLU A 102 -3.60 -9.07 -4.62
N ALA A 103 -3.15 -8.98 -3.36
CA ALA A 103 -2.26 -7.91 -2.92
C ALA A 103 -0.96 -7.85 -3.72
N ARG A 104 -0.36 -9.00 -4.05
CA ARG A 104 0.84 -9.05 -4.90
C ARG A 104 0.55 -8.58 -6.33
N GLN A 105 -0.62 -8.92 -6.87
CA GLN A 105 -1.02 -8.49 -8.20
C GLN A 105 -1.23 -6.99 -8.24
N GLU A 106 -1.90 -6.41 -7.25
CA GLU A 106 -2.15 -4.97 -7.21
C GLU A 106 -0.85 -4.17 -6.98
N ILE A 107 0.02 -4.60 -6.06
CA ILE A 107 1.34 -3.98 -5.92
C ILE A 107 2.12 -4.04 -7.24
N GLY A 108 2.14 -5.22 -7.88
CA GLY A 108 2.83 -5.40 -9.16
C GLY A 108 2.25 -4.56 -10.30
N ARG A 109 0.93 -4.31 -10.31
CA ARG A 109 0.27 -3.43 -11.29
C ARG A 109 0.85 -2.02 -11.26
N TRP A 110 1.17 -1.51 -10.07
CA TRP A 110 1.71 -0.17 -9.89
C TRP A 110 3.23 -0.10 -9.95
N LEU A 111 3.94 -1.16 -9.52
CA LEU A 111 5.40 -1.13 -9.38
C LEU A 111 6.16 -1.84 -10.52
N ASN A 112 5.52 -2.59 -11.41
CA ASN A 112 6.20 -3.22 -12.56
C ASN A 112 6.26 -2.30 -13.79
N PHE A 113 6.64 -1.04 -13.61
CA PHE A 113 6.69 -0.05 -14.71
C PHE A 113 8.11 0.28 -15.18
N SER A 114 9.14 -0.03 -14.39
CA SER A 114 10.54 0.24 -14.71
C SER A 114 11.40 -0.99 -14.44
N TYR A 115 12.43 -1.18 -15.25
CA TYR A 115 13.44 -2.22 -15.05
C TYR A 115 14.47 -1.83 -13.97
N CYS A 116 14.54 -0.55 -13.60
CA CYS A 116 15.33 -0.04 -12.49
C CYS A 116 14.59 -0.14 -11.15
N LEU A 117 13.40 -0.75 -11.14
CA LEU A 117 12.56 -0.86 -9.95
C LEU A 117 12.21 -2.33 -9.69
N ASP A 118 12.68 -2.83 -8.54
CA ASP A 118 12.23 -4.10 -7.98
C ASP A 118 11.42 -3.85 -6.72
N TRP A 119 10.59 -4.81 -6.33
CA TRP A 119 9.81 -4.71 -5.09
C TRP A 119 9.58 -6.07 -4.45
N ARG A 120 9.32 -6.05 -3.14
CA ARG A 120 8.99 -7.25 -2.36
C ARG A 120 7.96 -6.96 -1.29
N PHE A 121 6.84 -7.69 -1.36
CA PHE A 121 5.86 -7.70 -0.30
C PHE A 121 6.16 -8.80 0.74
N MET A 122 6.51 -8.37 1.96
CA MET A 122 6.78 -9.20 3.13
C MET A 122 5.50 -9.35 3.94
N VAL A 123 4.96 -10.57 4.00
CA VAL A 123 3.68 -10.86 4.62
C VAL A 123 3.88 -11.54 5.96
N HIS A 124 3.28 -10.98 7.01
CA HIS A 124 3.21 -11.60 8.32
C HIS A 124 1.76 -11.63 8.82
N THR A 125 1.13 -12.80 8.73
CA THR A 125 -0.25 -13.06 9.16
C THR A 125 -0.41 -13.15 10.68
N GLU A 126 0.70 -13.39 11.39
CA GLU A 126 0.84 -13.33 12.84
C GLU A 126 2.02 -12.40 13.19
N PRO A 127 1.83 -11.07 13.15
CA PRO A 127 2.90 -10.11 13.39
C PRO A 127 3.42 -10.22 14.83
N LYS A 128 4.75 -10.20 15.00
CA LYS A 128 5.42 -10.26 16.32
C LYS A 128 5.81 -8.88 16.87
N ARG A 129 5.65 -7.84 16.05
CA ARG A 129 6.00 -6.44 16.33
C ARG A 129 5.14 -5.53 15.44
N PRO A 130 5.00 -4.24 15.79
CA PRO A 130 4.41 -3.24 14.88
C PRO A 130 5.12 -3.25 13.53
N PHE A 131 4.39 -2.94 12.46
CA PHE A 131 4.95 -2.80 11.11
C PHE A 131 5.74 -4.03 10.64
N HIS A 132 5.29 -5.24 11.02
CA HIS A 132 6.02 -6.46 10.65
C HIS A 132 5.84 -6.78 9.18
N SER A 133 4.61 -6.61 8.65
CA SER A 133 4.31 -6.71 7.22
C SER A 133 4.74 -5.44 6.51
N ARG A 134 5.47 -5.56 5.40
CA ARG A 134 6.20 -4.44 4.79
C ARG A 134 6.24 -4.55 3.26
N LEU A 135 6.36 -3.40 2.61
CA LEU A 135 6.71 -3.29 1.21
C LEU A 135 8.16 -2.80 1.11
N GLY A 136 9.03 -3.62 0.54
CA GLY A 136 10.38 -3.19 0.15
C GLY A 136 10.38 -2.77 -1.31
N ILE A 137 10.97 -1.62 -1.61
CA ILE A 137 11.17 -1.09 -2.96
C ILE A 137 12.66 -0.89 -3.16
N PHE A 138 13.17 -1.32 -4.30
CA PHE A 138 14.58 -1.33 -4.65
C PHE A 138 14.74 -0.54 -5.94
N ILE A 139 15.43 0.59 -5.87
CA ILE A 139 15.68 1.48 -7.00
C ILE A 139 17.16 1.35 -7.39
N TYR A 140 17.43 0.87 -8.60
CA TYR A 140 18.78 0.77 -9.16
C TYR A 140 19.13 2.07 -9.88
N GLN A 141 20.28 2.67 -9.57
CA GLN A 141 20.72 3.95 -10.15
C GLN A 141 21.31 3.83 -11.57
N GLU A 142 20.93 2.79 -12.31
CA GLU A 142 21.43 2.56 -13.67
C GLU A 142 20.77 3.49 -14.70
N ASP A 143 19.52 3.93 -14.47
CA ASP A 143 18.77 4.82 -15.34
C ASP A 143 17.69 5.61 -14.57
N TYR A 144 16.97 6.47 -15.28
CA TYR A 144 15.86 7.28 -14.79
C TYR A 144 14.67 6.44 -14.31
N ILE A 145 14.07 6.87 -13.19
CA ILE A 145 12.77 6.38 -12.70
C ILE A 145 11.79 7.55 -12.66
N ASP A 146 10.58 7.31 -13.15
CA ASP A 146 9.46 8.23 -12.99
C ASP A 146 8.98 8.23 -11.53
N LEU A 147 9.50 9.18 -10.75
CA LEU A 147 9.15 9.34 -9.33
C LEU A 147 7.70 9.77 -9.11
N GLY A 148 7.09 10.48 -10.05
CA GLY A 148 5.69 10.88 -9.97
C GLY A 148 4.78 9.66 -10.08
N TYR A 149 5.07 8.79 -11.05
CA TYR A 149 4.36 7.53 -11.20
C TYR A 149 4.58 6.60 -10.00
N LEU A 150 5.80 6.53 -9.46
CA LEU A 150 6.09 5.77 -8.23
C LEU A 150 5.27 6.29 -7.03
N ALA A 151 5.33 7.58 -6.77
CA ALA A 151 4.62 8.19 -5.64
C ALA A 151 3.10 8.02 -5.78
N TYR A 152 2.56 8.22 -6.99
CA TYR A 152 1.15 7.97 -7.26
C TYR A 152 0.77 6.50 -7.08
N GLY A 153 1.58 5.57 -7.59
CA GLY A 153 1.36 4.14 -7.42
C GLY A 153 1.34 3.71 -5.95
N LEU A 154 2.19 4.32 -5.12
CA LEU A 154 2.18 4.09 -3.66
C LEU A 154 0.90 4.56 -2.99
N ILE A 155 0.33 5.68 -3.43
CA ILE A 155 -0.97 6.18 -2.94
C ILE A 155 -2.08 5.20 -3.29
N GLU A 156 -2.12 4.72 -4.54
CA GLU A 156 -3.13 3.76 -5.00
C GLU A 156 -2.99 2.41 -4.28
N ILE A 157 -1.77 1.94 -4.02
CA ILE A 157 -1.52 0.76 -3.19
C ILE A 157 -2.07 0.97 -1.77
N TYR A 158 -1.81 2.13 -1.16
CA TYR A 158 -2.30 2.44 0.19
C TYR A 158 -3.84 2.41 0.25
N GLU A 159 -4.50 3.08 -0.69
CA GLU A 159 -5.96 3.12 -0.75
C GLU A 159 -6.55 1.74 -0.99
N TRP A 160 -5.96 0.96 -1.90
CA TRP A 160 -6.39 -0.41 -2.15
C TRP A 160 -6.32 -1.27 -0.89
N PHE A 161 -5.24 -1.17 -0.09
CA PHE A 161 -5.16 -1.89 1.18
C PHE A 161 -6.27 -1.45 2.16
N SER A 162 -6.63 -0.17 2.17
CA SER A 162 -7.72 0.37 2.99
C SER A 162 -9.07 -0.25 2.61
N ASP A 163 -9.39 -0.25 1.31
CA ASP A 163 -10.60 -0.85 0.77
C ASP A 163 -10.64 -2.37 0.99
N ALA A 164 -9.53 -3.05 0.72
CA ALA A 164 -9.41 -4.49 0.88
C ALA A 164 -9.57 -4.90 2.35
N CYS A 165 -9.06 -4.11 3.30
CA CYS A 165 -9.32 -4.30 4.72
C CYS A 165 -10.81 -4.23 5.05
N MET A 166 -11.52 -3.21 4.55
CA MET A 166 -12.96 -3.05 4.78
C MET A 166 -13.75 -4.25 4.23
N GLN A 167 -13.47 -4.65 2.98
CA GLN A 167 -14.14 -5.77 2.33
C GLN A 167 -13.86 -7.09 3.06
N LEU A 168 -12.61 -7.35 3.43
CA LEU A 168 -12.24 -8.60 4.08
C LEU A 168 -12.79 -8.70 5.51
N ARG A 169 -12.86 -7.59 6.25
CA ARG A 169 -13.57 -7.51 7.54
C ARG A 169 -15.04 -7.88 7.38
N ASP A 170 -15.73 -7.32 6.39
CA ASP A 170 -17.14 -7.62 6.12
C ASP A 170 -17.36 -9.10 5.78
N ILE A 171 -16.52 -9.70 4.92
CA ILE A 171 -16.57 -11.13 4.58
C ILE A 171 -16.40 -12.01 5.82
N LEU A 172 -15.46 -11.66 6.70
CA LEU A 172 -15.21 -12.41 7.93
C LEU A 172 -16.34 -12.24 8.95
N GLN A 173 -17.00 -11.07 9.00
CA GLN A 173 -18.13 -10.77 9.89
C GLN A 173 -19.46 -11.35 9.42
N LYS A 174 -19.84 -11.21 8.14
CA LYS A 174 -21.07 -11.80 7.58
C LYS A 174 -21.10 -13.32 7.79
N LYS A 175 -19.97 -13.99 7.58
CA LYS A 175 -19.83 -15.42 7.88
C LYS A 175 -19.82 -15.76 9.38
N LYS A 176 -19.63 -14.81 10.31
CA LYS A 176 -19.87 -15.05 11.74
C LYS A 176 -21.36 -14.99 12.04
N ALA A 177 -22.10 -14.06 11.45
CA ALA A 177 -23.56 -13.96 11.62
C ALA A 177 -24.29 -15.20 11.07
N ASP A 178 -23.83 -15.78 9.95
CA ASP A 178 -24.40 -17.02 9.42
C ASP A 178 -24.16 -18.25 10.31
N VAL A 179 -23.11 -18.22 11.15
CA VAL A 179 -22.82 -19.28 12.14
C VAL A 179 -23.64 -19.09 13.42
N VAL A 180 -24.16 -17.88 13.69
CA VAL A 180 -25.05 -17.58 14.82
C VAL A 180 -26.53 -17.70 14.38
N LYS A 181 -26.88 -18.84 13.77
CA LYS A 181 -28.28 -19.30 13.69
C LYS A 181 -28.36 -20.77 14.08
N LEU A 182 -28.87 -21.00 15.28
CA LEU A 182 -29.99 -21.90 15.62
C LEU A 182 -30.18 -21.90 17.15
N PRO A 183 -31.31 -21.42 17.70
CA PRO A 183 -31.95 -22.08 18.82
C PRO A 183 -32.76 -23.25 18.25
N GLY A 184 -32.24 -24.47 18.39
CA GLY A 184 -32.98 -25.68 18.09
C GLY A 184 -33.81 -26.15 19.28
N GLU A 185 -34.88 -26.86 18.95
CA GLU A 185 -35.59 -27.87 19.74
C GLU A 185 -36.62 -27.40 20.78
N GLU A 186 -37.89 -27.38 20.36
CA GLU A 186 -38.95 -27.94 21.21
C GLU A 186 -39.26 -29.37 20.74
N VAL A 187 -38.71 -30.32 21.49
CA VAL A 187 -39.20 -31.68 21.58
C VAL A 187 -40.59 -31.61 22.22
N MET A 188 -41.62 -32.10 21.53
CA MET A 188 -42.83 -32.55 22.21
C MET A 188 -43.06 -34.03 21.89
N ALA A 189 -42.64 -34.86 22.84
CA ALA A 189 -43.18 -36.18 23.05
C ALA A 189 -44.50 -36.03 23.83
N ALA A 190 -45.60 -36.52 23.24
CA ALA A 190 -46.70 -37.22 23.92
C ALA A 190 -47.63 -37.82 22.84
#